data_AF-A0A848GPB2-F1
#
_entry.id   AF-A0A848GPB2-F1
#
_cell.length_a   1.000
_cell.length_b   1.000
_cell.length_c   1.000
_cell.angle_alpha   90.00
_cell.angle_beta   90.00
_cell.angle_gamma   90.00
#
_symmetry.space_group_name_H-M   'P 1'
#
loop_
_entity.id
_entity.type
_entity.pdbx_description
1 polymer ?
#
loop_
_entity_poly.entity_id
_entity_poly.type
_entity_poly.pdbx_seq_one_letter_code
_entity_poly.pdbx_strand_id
1 'polypeptide(L)'
;MDPDTVQYILKYYSHLMESKVGLVFHYTQTLYKYKKTTENNEALTRHYRDLGWITANENVLTLLEDGFDKFEMEVAMRMQYQHGDKITFNRCPQCNGLARTPQACQCRYCGHSWRGE
;
A
#
# COMPACT_ATOMS: atom_id res chain seq x y z
N MET A 1 -12.11 6.94 3.97
CA MET A 1 -11.25 5.93 4.62
C MET A 1 -10.07 6.69 5.22
N ASP A 2 -9.58 6.32 6.40
CA ASP A 2 -8.45 7.02 7.03
C ASP A 2 -7.09 6.54 6.47
N PRO A 3 -6.01 7.32 6.61
CA PRO A 3 -4.70 6.96 6.07
C PRO A 3 -4.12 5.65 6.61
N ASP A 4 -4.34 5.31 7.88
CA ASP A 4 -3.83 4.06 8.46
C ASP A 4 -4.50 2.85 7.79
N THR A 5 -5.82 2.93 7.56
CA THR A 5 -6.58 1.89 6.85
C THR A 5 -6.13 1.76 5.38
N VAL A 6 -5.90 2.86 4.67
CA VAL A 6 -5.36 2.83 3.29
C VAL A 6 -4.04 2.09 3.25
N GLN A 7 -3.08 2.50 4.10
CA GLN A 7 -1.75 1.89 4.13
C GLN A 7 -1.81 0.40 4.51
N TYR A 8 -2.72 0.02 5.41
CA TYR A 8 -2.93 -1.36 5.79
C TYR A 8 -3.38 -2.22 4.60
N ILE A 9 -4.38 -1.75 3.84
CA ILE A 9 -4.86 -2.46 2.65
C ILE A 9 -3.75 -2.58 1.61
N LEU A 10 -3.15 -1.45 1.22
CA LEU A 10 -2.16 -1.43 0.15
C LEU A 10 -0.93 -2.28 0.50
N LYS A 11 -0.54 -2.33 1.77
CA LYS A 11 0.65 -3.08 2.20
C LYS A 11 0.42 -4.59 2.29
N TYR A 12 -0.68 -5.02 2.91
CA TYR A 12 -0.88 -6.45 3.22
C TYR A 12 -1.76 -7.18 2.20
N TYR A 13 -2.49 -6.43 1.37
CA TYR A 13 -3.41 -6.97 0.38
C TYR A 13 -3.05 -6.56 -1.06
N SER A 14 -1.85 -6.06 -1.33
CA SER A 14 -1.39 -5.69 -2.68
C SER A 14 -1.52 -6.81 -3.72
N HIS A 15 -1.48 -8.07 -3.30
CA HIS A 15 -1.73 -9.23 -4.16
C HIS A 15 -3.15 -9.29 -4.75
N LEU A 16 -4.10 -8.50 -4.21
CA LEU A 16 -5.45 -8.34 -4.73
C LEU A 16 -5.58 -7.20 -5.74
N MET A 17 -4.51 -6.45 -6.02
CA MET A 17 -4.54 -5.36 -7.00
C MET A 17 -4.62 -5.90 -8.42
N GLU A 18 -5.35 -5.19 -9.27
CA GLU A 18 -5.29 -5.40 -10.72
C GLU A 18 -3.87 -5.12 -11.24
N SER A 19 -3.40 -5.88 -12.24
CA SER A 19 -2.01 -5.84 -12.71
C SER A 19 -1.51 -4.43 -13.08
N LYS A 20 -2.33 -3.64 -13.76
CA LYS A 20 -2.01 -2.25 -14.13
C LYS A 20 -1.89 -1.34 -12.90
N VAL A 21 -2.74 -1.52 -11.90
CA VAL A 21 -2.75 -0.73 -10.67
C VAL A 21 -1.57 -1.13 -9.77
N GLY A 22 -1.25 -2.41 -9.71
CA GLY A 22 -0.07 -2.91 -9.02
C GLY A 22 1.23 -2.32 -9.58
N LEU A 23 1.35 -2.21 -10.92
CA LEU A 23 2.46 -1.54 -11.58
C LEU A 23 2.59 -0.06 -11.14
N VAL A 24 1.48 0.69 -11.13
CA VAL A 24 1.48 2.10 -10.66
C VAL A 24 1.90 2.16 -9.20
N PHE A 25 1.33 1.32 -8.34
CA PHE A 25 1.65 1.29 -6.91
C PHE A 25 3.13 0.98 -6.66
N HIS A 26 3.72 0.03 -7.40
CA HIS A 26 5.16 -0.21 -7.31
C HIS A 26 5.98 0.99 -7.80
N TYR A 27 5.51 1.67 -8.85
CA TYR A 27 6.15 2.88 -9.36
C TYR A 27 6.12 4.01 -8.33
N THR A 28 4.97 4.27 -7.70
CA THR A 28 4.82 5.30 -6.66
C THR A 28 5.70 5.00 -5.44
N GLN A 29 5.69 3.76 -4.95
CA GLN A 29 6.50 3.33 -3.82
C GLN A 29 8.00 3.42 -4.11
N THR A 30 8.39 3.11 -5.35
CA THR A 30 9.77 3.25 -5.81
C THR A 30 10.18 4.71 -5.88
N LEU A 31 9.37 5.58 -6.50
CA LEU A 31 9.62 7.02 -6.55
C LEU A 31 9.67 7.67 -5.16
N TYR A 32 8.80 7.28 -4.24
CA TYR A 32 8.81 7.80 -2.87
C TYR A 32 10.11 7.44 -2.14
N LYS A 33 10.57 6.19 -2.29
CA LYS A 33 11.87 5.74 -1.76
C LYS A 33 13.04 6.48 -2.44
N TYR A 34 12.96 6.70 -3.75
CA TYR A 34 13.99 7.38 -4.54
C TYR A 34 14.09 8.89 -4.30
N LYS A 35 12.97 9.61 -4.15
CA LYS A 35 13.00 11.05 -3.82
C LYS A 35 13.76 11.30 -2.51
N LYS A 36 13.86 10.30 -1.64
CA LYS A 36 14.60 10.35 -0.39
C LYS A 36 16.11 10.06 -0.54
N THR A 37 16.54 9.51 -1.67
CA THR A 37 17.93 9.20 -2.00
C THR A 37 18.32 9.99 -3.25
N THR A 38 19.00 11.11 -3.07
CA THR A 38 19.44 12.08 -4.10
C THR A 38 20.40 11.54 -5.18
N GLU A 39 20.48 10.23 -5.40
CA GLU A 39 21.38 9.62 -6.38
C GLU A 39 20.60 8.95 -7.51
N ASN A 40 20.81 9.48 -8.72
CA ASN A 40 20.24 9.00 -9.95
C ASN A 40 20.90 7.67 -10.35
N ASN A 41 20.48 6.56 -9.74
CA ASN A 41 21.03 5.24 -10.02
C ASN A 41 20.34 4.62 -11.24
N GLU A 42 20.85 4.91 -12.44
CA GLU A 42 20.33 4.43 -13.73
C GLU A 42 20.25 2.90 -13.82
N ALA A 43 21.18 2.18 -13.18
CA ALA A 43 21.18 0.71 -13.16
C ALA A 43 19.99 0.17 -12.36
N LEU A 44 19.70 0.80 -11.21
CA LEU A 44 18.56 0.43 -10.38
C LEU A 44 17.23 0.83 -11.05
N THR A 45 17.17 1.97 -11.73
CA THR A 45 16.02 2.36 -12.56
C THR A 45 15.77 1.34 -13.68
N ARG A 46 16.82 0.89 -14.37
CA ARG A 46 16.71 -0.14 -15.40
C ARG A 46 16.18 -1.46 -14.83
N HIS A 47 16.74 -1.89 -13.70
CA HIS A 47 16.31 -3.11 -13.02
C HIS A 47 14.82 -3.08 -12.65
N TYR A 48 14.33 -1.96 -12.10
CA TYR A 48 12.91 -1.82 -11.79
C TYR A 48 12.02 -1.77 -13.03
N ARG A 49 12.53 -1.31 -14.18
CA ARG A 49 11.79 -1.35 -15.44
C ARG A 49 11.68 -2.79 -15.95
N ASP A 50 12.76 -3.55 -15.85
CA ASP A 50 12.80 -4.96 -16.25
C ASP A 50 11.87 -5.82 -15.38
N LEU A 51 11.75 -5.48 -14.08
CA LEU A 51 10.77 -6.10 -13.17
C LEU A 51 9.32 -5.65 -13.44
N GLY A 52 9.09 -4.67 -14.32
CA GLY A 52 7.78 -4.08 -14.52
C GLY A 52 7.26 -3.39 -13.26
N TRP A 53 8.12 -2.71 -12.51
CA TRP A 53 7.76 -1.91 -11.33
C TRP A 53 7.76 -0.42 -11.63
N ILE A 54 8.47 0.01 -12.66
CA ILE A 54 8.41 1.38 -13.15
C ILE A 54 8.01 1.43 -14.62
N THR A 55 7.28 2.48 -14.99
CA THR A 55 6.76 2.65 -16.34
C THR A 55 6.95 4.07 -16.83
N ALA A 56 7.11 4.21 -18.15
CA ALA A 56 7.07 5.50 -18.86
C ALA A 56 5.74 5.67 -19.62
N ASN A 57 4.77 4.78 -19.41
CA ASN A 57 3.48 4.84 -20.08
C ASN A 57 2.65 6.01 -19.52
N GLU A 58 2.46 7.04 -20.33
CA GLU A 58 1.74 8.26 -19.95
C GLU A 58 0.31 7.96 -19.46
N ASN A 59 -0.41 7.01 -20.07
CA ASN A 59 -1.76 6.61 -19.64
C ASN A 59 -1.79 5.98 -18.23
N VAL A 60 -0.65 5.51 -17.75
CA VAL A 60 -0.48 4.95 -16.41
C VAL A 60 -0.05 6.04 -15.43
N LEU A 61 0.73 7.01 -15.91
CA LEU A 61 1.17 8.17 -15.13
C LEU A 61 0.06 9.20 -14.90
N THR A 62 -0.93 9.28 -15.80
CA THR A 62 -2.11 10.14 -15.64
C THR A 62 -2.92 9.78 -14.38
N LEU A 63 -2.86 8.52 -13.93
CA LEU A 63 -3.46 8.07 -12.66
C LEU A 63 -2.85 8.74 -11.42
N LEU A 64 -1.73 9.44 -11.57
CA LEU A 64 -1.02 10.14 -10.50
C LEU A 64 -1.16 11.67 -10.58
N GLU A 65 -1.93 12.21 -11.53
CA GLU A 65 -2.10 13.66 -11.74
C GLU A 65 -2.59 14.38 -10.49
N ASP A 66 -3.50 13.76 -9.75
CA ASP A 66 -4.06 14.29 -8.51
C ASP A 66 -3.20 14.01 -7.26
N GLY A 67 -2.01 13.44 -7.45
CA GLY A 67 -1.06 13.14 -6.39
C GLY A 67 -1.18 11.71 -5.80
N PHE A 68 -0.10 11.30 -5.13
CA PHE A 68 0.07 9.95 -4.60
C PHE A 68 -0.97 9.57 -3.55
N ASP A 69 -1.30 10.48 -2.62
CA ASP A 69 -2.23 10.20 -1.52
C ASP A 69 -3.64 9.90 -2.04
N LYS A 70 -4.10 10.65 -3.04
CA LYS A 70 -5.42 10.44 -3.66
C LYS A 70 -5.43 9.12 -4.44
N PHE A 71 -4.39 8.85 -5.21
CA PHE A 71 -4.24 7.58 -5.92
C PHE A 71 -4.30 6.39 -4.95
N GLU A 72 -3.52 6.42 -3.86
CA GLU A 72 -3.50 5.35 -2.85
C GLU A 72 -4.87 5.14 -2.20
N MET A 73 -5.57 6.24 -1.87
CA MET A 73 -6.93 6.21 -1.34
C MET A 73 -7.92 5.54 -2.32
N GLU A 74 -7.91 5.94 -3.59
CA GLU A 74 -8.80 5.40 -4.63
C GLU A 74 -8.55 3.91 -4.88
N VAL A 75 -7.30 3.49 -4.93
CA VAL A 75 -6.92 2.08 -5.06
C VAL A 75 -7.43 1.28 -3.86
N ALA A 76 -7.18 1.75 -2.64
CA ALA A 76 -7.64 1.06 -1.43
C ALA A 76 -9.18 0.96 -1.37
N MET A 77 -9.90 2.02 -1.74
CA MET A 77 -11.36 1.99 -1.82
C MET A 77 -11.86 0.98 -2.86
N ARG A 78 -11.23 0.94 -4.04
CA ARG A 78 -11.58 -0.01 -5.10
C ARG A 78 -11.33 -1.46 -4.69
N MET A 79 -10.19 -1.73 -4.04
CA MET A 79 -9.87 -3.05 -3.48
C MET A 79 -10.88 -3.47 -2.42
N GLN A 80 -11.25 -2.57 -1.50
CA GLN A 80 -12.26 -2.84 -0.48
C GLN A 80 -13.63 -3.14 -1.10
N TYR A 81 -13.99 -2.44 -2.17
CA TYR A 81 -15.25 -2.66 -2.88
C TYR A 81 -15.26 -4.01 -3.63
N GLN A 82 -14.19 -4.36 -4.33
CA GLN A 82 -14.12 -5.56 -5.17
C GLN A 82 -13.77 -6.85 -4.38
N HIS A 83 -13.03 -6.72 -3.28
CA HIS A 83 -12.44 -7.84 -2.55
C HIS A 83 -12.62 -7.71 -1.02
N GLY A 84 -13.66 -7.00 -0.58
CA GLY A 84 -13.91 -6.76 0.84
C GLY A 84 -14.11 -8.04 1.67
N ASP A 85 -14.54 -9.13 1.04
CA ASP A 85 -14.65 -10.48 1.64
C ASP A 85 -13.28 -11.09 1.96
N LYS A 86 -12.22 -10.68 1.25
CA LYS A 86 -10.85 -11.16 1.42
C LYS A 86 -10.01 -10.27 2.33
N ILE A 87 -10.46 -9.05 2.60
CA ILE A 87 -9.74 -8.07 3.41
C ILE A 87 -10.23 -8.16 4.86
N THR A 88 -9.38 -8.67 5.73
CA THR A 88 -9.65 -8.71 7.17
C THR A 88 -8.87 -7.61 7.90
N PHE A 89 -9.57 -6.89 8.79
CA PHE A 89 -8.96 -5.88 9.65
C PHE A 89 -8.75 -6.45 11.04
N ASN A 90 -7.50 -6.69 11.39
CA ASN A 90 -7.15 -7.04 12.76
C ASN A 90 -7.28 -5.79 13.65
N ARG A 91 -8.27 -5.80 14.55
CA ARG A 91 -8.52 -4.72 15.51
C ARG A 91 -8.28 -5.20 16.92
N CYS A 92 -7.74 -4.32 17.75
CA CYS A 92 -7.54 -4.59 19.16
C CYS A 92 -8.88 -4.87 19.85
N PRO A 93 -9.04 -5.99 20.58
CA PRO A 93 -10.30 -6.30 21.27
C PRO A 93 -10.61 -5.31 22.42
N GLN A 94 -9.58 -4.67 22.99
CA GLN A 94 -9.75 -3.73 24.11
C GLN A 94 -10.10 -2.29 23.66
N CYS A 95 -9.51 -1.79 22.57
CA CYS A 95 -9.68 -0.38 22.16
C CYS A 95 -10.15 -0.19 20.72
N ASN A 96 -10.42 -1.28 19.99
CA ASN A 96 -10.85 -1.32 18.58
C ASN A 96 -9.88 -0.65 17.57
N GLY A 97 -8.67 -0.29 18.02
CA GLY A 97 -7.64 0.30 17.17
C GLY A 97 -7.11 -0.71 16.15
N LEU A 98 -6.82 -0.25 14.93
CA LEU A 98 -6.28 -1.08 13.85
C LEU A 98 -4.86 -1.55 14.19
N ALA A 99 -4.65 -2.86 14.24
CA ALA A 99 -3.35 -3.44 14.53
C ALA A 99 -2.35 -3.15 13.39
N ARG A 100 -1.05 -3.18 13.70
CA ARG A 100 0.01 -2.81 12.74
C ARG A 100 0.11 -3.77 11.55
N THR A 101 -0.28 -5.03 11.74
CA THR A 101 -0.30 -6.08 10.71
C THR A 101 -1.53 -6.97 10.92
N PRO A 102 -1.95 -7.78 9.92
CA PRO A 102 -3.03 -8.75 10.10
C PRO A 102 -2.77 -9.80 11.19
N GLN A 103 -1.51 -10.14 11.43
CA GLN A 103 -1.10 -11.17 12.40
C GLN A 103 -0.62 -10.61 13.74
N ALA A 104 -0.70 -9.28 13.95
CA ALA A 104 -0.24 -8.68 15.19
C ALA A 104 -1.15 -9.06 16.36
N CYS A 105 -0.55 -9.51 17.48
CA CYS A 105 -1.27 -9.81 18.72
C CYS A 105 -1.04 -8.77 19.81
N GLN A 106 -0.61 -7.56 19.45
CA GLN A 106 -0.36 -6.46 20.39
C GLN A 106 -0.81 -5.12 19.80
N CYS A 107 -1.54 -4.35 20.60
CA CYS A 107 -2.06 -3.04 20.22
C CYS A 107 -0.98 -1.97 20.29
N ARG A 108 -0.84 -1.18 19.21
CA ARG A 108 0.05 0.00 19.16
C ARG A 108 -0.50 1.24 19.85
N TYR A 109 -1.78 1.25 20.22
CA TYR A 109 -2.45 2.41 20.82
C TYR A 109 -2.59 2.27 22.34
N CYS A 110 -3.05 1.11 22.83
CA CYS A 110 -3.28 0.87 24.27
C CYS A 110 -2.33 -0.16 24.90
N GLY A 111 -1.42 -0.77 24.14
CA GLY A 111 -0.45 -1.75 24.63
C GLY A 111 -1.01 -3.15 24.95
N HIS A 112 -2.34 -3.33 24.95
CA HIS A 112 -2.99 -4.62 25.19
C HIS A 112 -2.49 -5.70 24.23
N SER A 113 -2.25 -6.91 24.74
CA SER A 113 -1.74 -8.06 23.99
C SER A 113 -2.70 -9.23 24.13
N TRP A 114 -3.17 -9.77 23.01
CA TRP A 114 -4.07 -10.93 22.92
C TRP A 114 -3.33 -12.15 22.37
N ARG A 115 -2.03 -12.26 22.68
CA ARG A 115 -1.21 -13.42 22.31
C ARG A 115 -1.62 -14.61 23.17
N GLY A 116 -2.18 -15.65 22.54
CA GLY A 116 -2.58 -16.89 23.22
C GLY A 116 -4.00 -16.88 23.77
N GLU A 117 -4.80 -15.87 23.40
CA GLU A 117 -6.27 -15.92 23.49
C GLU A 117 -6.88 -16.75 22.34
#